data_AF-A0AAD1ZYU4-F1
#
_entry.id   AF-A0AAD1ZYU4-F1
#
_cell.length_a   1.000
_cell.length_b   1.000
_cell.length_c   1.000
_cell.angle_alpha   90.00
_cell.angle_beta   90.00
_cell.angle_gamma   90.00
#
_symmetry.space_group_name_H-M   'P 1'
#
loop_
_entity.id
_entity.type
_entity.pdbx_description
1 polymer ?
#
loop_
_entity_poly.entity_id
_entity_poly.type
_entity_poly.pdbx_seq_one_letter_code
_entity_poly.pdbx_strand_id
1 'polypeptide(L)'
;MGGGGSPGWCAKHIKSIMNIGPAFLGVPKAVGNILSAESKDVAFIRAMAPGLLDSEILGLQTLHHVMRVSRTWDSVISLIPKGGETIWGNLDWSPEEHHVCDSAKKKYQQDFDNNGNNSDSRRIFQVQEPTKYGRIISFGKIVSDLPSSLLPTLTSKKQEFMSLNGSSNSNAACRGVWTEYEEMSRENIRRIAENKAYTTKSLLDLLRVIAPKMMKRAEAHFSHGIAGDLDDPKYNHYKYWSNPLETKLPDAPDMEIYCSYGVGIPTERSYVYKQSPSGRCNSIPFQIDSSADGSDNGCLKGGVFFVDGDESVPVLSAGFLCAKGWRGKTRFNPSGISTYIREYRHKAPANLLEGRGSESGAHVDILGNVALIEDVLRVAAGASGSELGRDRIYSDIMKMSKKINIPL
;
A
#
# COMPACT_ATOMS: atom_id res chain seq x y z
N MET A 1 -20.28 -2.53 -11.13
CA MET A 1 -21.26 -1.45 -10.87
C MET A 1 -22.61 -1.86 -11.43
N GLY A 2 -23.73 -1.41 -10.86
CA GLY A 2 -25.07 -1.63 -11.41
C GLY A 2 -26.04 -2.45 -10.54
N GLY A 3 -25.58 -3.09 -9.47
CA GLY A 3 -26.45 -3.64 -8.41
C GLY A 3 -27.52 -4.66 -8.85
N GLY A 4 -27.33 -5.32 -10.00
CA GLY A 4 -28.36 -6.19 -10.59
C GLY A 4 -29.47 -5.45 -11.34
N GLY A 5 -29.31 -4.14 -11.59
CA GLY A 5 -30.13 -3.39 -12.54
C GLY A 5 -30.01 -3.97 -13.95
N SER A 6 -31.08 -3.82 -14.73
CA SER A 6 -31.11 -4.24 -16.13
C SER A 6 -29.97 -3.62 -16.94
N PRO A 7 -29.60 -4.21 -18.11
CA PRO A 7 -28.65 -3.59 -19.03
C PRO A 7 -28.98 -2.11 -19.26
N GLY A 8 -27.96 -1.24 -19.19
CA GLY A 8 -28.10 0.21 -19.36
C GLY A 8 -28.53 0.99 -18.11
N TRP A 9 -28.75 0.36 -16.94
CA TRP A 9 -29.14 1.09 -15.73
C TRP A 9 -28.13 2.17 -15.34
N CYS A 10 -26.82 1.85 -15.35
CA CYS A 10 -25.78 2.82 -15.02
C CYS A 10 -25.78 4.00 -16.00
N ALA A 11 -25.90 3.74 -17.30
CA ALA A 11 -25.95 4.78 -18.33
C ALA A 11 -27.12 5.74 -18.14
N LYS A 12 -28.27 5.23 -17.68
CA LYS A 12 -29.49 6.02 -17.48
C LYS A 12 -29.48 6.83 -16.18
N HIS A 13 -28.88 6.30 -15.11
CA HIS A 13 -29.08 6.82 -13.76
C HIS A 13 -27.83 7.39 -13.09
N ILE A 14 -26.64 7.13 -13.63
CA ILE A 14 -25.39 7.64 -13.08
C ILE A 14 -24.74 8.57 -14.12
N LYS A 15 -24.69 9.87 -13.77
CA LYS A 15 -23.95 10.86 -14.57
C LYS A 15 -22.45 10.79 -14.31
N SER A 16 -22.06 10.75 -13.04
CA SER A 16 -20.65 10.81 -12.64
C SER A 16 -20.38 10.01 -11.36
N ILE A 17 -19.15 9.50 -11.23
CA ILE A 17 -18.64 8.85 -10.03
C ILE A 17 -17.42 9.61 -9.53
N MET A 18 -17.52 10.16 -8.32
CA MET A 18 -16.44 10.84 -7.62
C MET A 18 -15.75 9.86 -6.66
N ASN A 19 -14.63 9.26 -7.07
CA ASN A 19 -13.82 8.44 -6.17
C ASN A 19 -12.85 9.36 -5.42
N ILE A 20 -12.99 9.46 -4.10
CA ILE A 20 -12.18 10.32 -3.24
C ILE A 20 -11.24 9.43 -2.41
N GLY A 21 -9.93 9.67 -2.49
CA GLY A 21 -8.90 8.85 -1.84
C GLY A 21 -9.02 7.34 -2.14
N PRO A 22 -9.29 6.91 -3.39
CA PRO A 22 -9.57 5.50 -3.64
C PRO A 22 -8.34 4.62 -3.39
N ALA A 23 -8.52 3.49 -2.71
CA ALA A 23 -7.50 2.46 -2.56
C ALA A 23 -7.72 1.29 -3.53
N PHE A 24 -7.85 1.58 -4.84
CA PHE A 24 -8.27 0.60 -5.84
C PHE A 24 -7.41 -0.67 -5.84
N LEU A 25 -6.10 -0.50 -5.71
CA LEU A 25 -5.14 -1.60 -5.73
C LEU A 25 -4.75 -2.06 -4.32
N GLY A 26 -5.41 -1.55 -3.27
CA GLY A 26 -5.06 -1.81 -1.88
C GLY A 26 -3.95 -0.87 -1.36
N VAL A 27 -3.53 -1.08 -0.11
CA VAL A 27 -2.49 -0.31 0.57
C VAL A 27 -1.49 -1.25 1.26
N PRO A 28 -0.17 -1.03 1.10
CA PRO A 28 0.84 -1.81 1.81
C PRO A 28 0.70 -1.74 3.34
N LYS A 29 0.13 -0.64 3.88
CA LYS A 29 -0.19 -0.49 5.31
C LYS A 29 -1.04 -1.62 5.90
N ALA A 30 -1.94 -2.21 5.11
CA ALA A 30 -2.74 -3.35 5.57
C ALA A 30 -1.86 -4.57 5.93
N VAL A 31 -0.71 -4.71 5.29
CA VAL A 31 0.21 -5.83 5.51
C VAL A 31 0.85 -5.77 6.89
N GLY A 32 1.30 -4.59 7.33
CA GLY A 32 1.87 -4.40 8.67
C GLY A 32 0.87 -4.70 9.78
N ASN A 33 -0.37 -4.21 9.62
CA ASN A 33 -1.45 -4.47 10.58
C ASN A 33 -1.76 -5.96 10.75
N ILE A 34 -1.72 -6.75 9.67
CA ILE A 34 -1.97 -8.20 9.70
C ILE A 34 -0.78 -8.98 10.27
N LEU A 35 0.44 -8.57 9.90
CA LEU A 35 1.67 -9.30 10.23
C LEU A 35 2.11 -9.08 11.68
N SER A 36 2.09 -7.83 12.15
CA SER A 36 2.66 -7.44 13.44
C SER A 36 1.78 -6.51 14.27
N ALA A 37 0.61 -6.12 13.76
CA ALA A 37 -0.19 -5.01 14.30
C ALA A 37 0.57 -3.67 14.34
N GLU A 38 1.64 -3.53 13.55
CA GLU A 38 2.41 -2.30 13.45
C GLU A 38 2.17 -1.57 12.13
N SER A 39 2.16 -0.26 12.25
CA SER A 39 2.33 0.71 11.15
C SER A 39 3.42 1.71 11.55
N LYS A 40 3.75 2.66 10.66
CA LYS A 40 4.73 3.73 10.96
C LYS A 40 4.57 4.35 12.36
N ASP A 41 3.35 4.58 12.81
CA ASP A 41 3.06 5.33 14.04
C ASP A 41 3.40 4.49 15.28
N VAL A 42 3.12 3.18 15.24
CA VAL A 42 3.47 2.23 16.30
C VAL A 42 4.98 2.00 16.33
N ALA A 43 5.62 1.86 15.16
CA ALA A 43 7.06 1.70 15.04
C ALA A 43 7.81 2.94 15.58
N PHE A 44 7.31 4.14 15.28
CA PHE A 44 7.84 5.40 15.78
C PHE A 44 7.70 5.52 17.31
N ILE A 45 6.53 5.21 17.87
CA ILE A 45 6.32 5.19 19.32
C ILE A 45 7.27 4.21 20.00
N ARG A 46 7.48 3.02 19.42
CA ARG A 46 8.45 2.04 19.95
C ARG A 46 9.88 2.56 19.91
N ALA A 47 10.25 3.27 18.85
CA ALA A 47 11.59 3.85 18.71
C ALA A 47 11.85 4.97 19.73
N MET A 48 10.84 5.82 19.99
CA MET A 48 10.97 6.95 20.91
C MET A 48 10.75 6.58 22.38
N ALA A 49 9.88 5.62 22.65
CA ALA A 49 9.47 5.23 23.99
C ALA A 49 9.32 3.70 24.09
N PRO A 50 10.42 2.94 24.04
CA PRO A 50 10.37 1.46 24.06
C PRO A 50 9.59 0.92 25.26
N GLY A 51 9.70 1.56 26.43
CA GLY A 51 8.97 1.16 27.65
C GLY A 51 7.46 1.42 27.65
N LEU A 52 6.92 2.27 26.77
CA LEU A 52 5.49 2.60 26.74
C LEU A 52 4.66 1.44 26.18
N LEU A 53 5.14 0.83 25.09
CA LEU A 53 4.52 -0.34 24.47
C LEU A 53 4.94 -1.67 25.13
N ASP A 54 6.01 -1.67 25.93
CA ASP A 54 6.42 -2.84 26.72
C ASP A 54 5.73 -2.91 28.10
N SER A 55 4.92 -1.90 28.45
CA SER A 55 4.16 -1.86 29.70
C SER A 55 2.99 -2.87 29.67
N GLU A 56 2.86 -3.68 30.73
CA GLU A 56 1.85 -4.75 30.88
C GLU A 56 0.40 -4.24 30.84
N ILE A 57 0.19 -2.93 31.04
CA ILE A 57 -1.13 -2.30 31.17
C ILE A 57 -1.67 -1.75 29.83
N LEU A 58 -0.81 -1.33 28.90
CA LEU A 58 -1.23 -0.59 27.70
C LEU A 58 -0.68 -1.13 26.37
N GLY A 59 0.42 -1.87 26.35
CA GLY A 59 1.20 -2.04 25.12
C GLY A 59 1.12 -3.40 24.42
N LEU A 60 1.39 -4.50 25.14
CA LEU A 60 1.49 -5.83 24.51
C LEU A 60 0.14 -6.49 24.27
N GLN A 61 -0.77 -6.51 25.26
CA GLN A 61 -2.12 -7.06 25.05
C GLN A 61 -2.89 -6.29 23.96
N THR A 62 -2.69 -4.97 23.89
CA THR A 62 -3.31 -4.10 22.89
C THR A 62 -2.89 -4.49 21.46
N LEU A 63 -1.61 -4.76 21.20
CA LEU A 63 -1.16 -5.20 19.87
C LEU A 63 -1.71 -6.57 19.48
N HIS A 64 -1.84 -7.51 20.42
CA HIS A 64 -2.50 -8.79 20.16
C HIS A 64 -4.00 -8.60 19.83
N HIS A 65 -4.69 -7.70 20.53
CA HIS A 65 -6.06 -7.35 20.20
C HIS A 65 -6.19 -6.67 18.83
N VAL A 66 -5.29 -5.72 18.52
CA VAL A 66 -5.24 -5.06 17.20
C VAL A 66 -4.96 -6.07 16.09
N MET A 67 -4.04 -7.02 16.31
CA MET A 67 -3.77 -8.10 15.36
C MET A 67 -4.99 -8.98 15.17
N ARG A 68 -5.64 -9.41 16.26
CA ARG A 68 -6.85 -10.23 16.21
C ARG A 68 -7.93 -9.51 15.42
N VAL A 69 -8.20 -8.24 15.73
CA VAL A 69 -9.16 -7.40 14.99
C VAL A 69 -8.77 -7.33 13.52
N SER A 70 -7.52 -6.97 13.20
CA SER A 70 -7.01 -6.87 11.82
C SER A 70 -7.14 -8.17 11.03
N ARG A 71 -7.00 -9.33 11.70
CA ARG A 71 -7.18 -10.66 11.10
C ARG A 71 -8.61 -11.16 11.07
N THR A 72 -9.54 -10.50 11.76
CA THR A 72 -10.98 -10.87 11.77
C THR A 72 -11.85 -9.92 10.95
N TRP A 73 -11.43 -8.68 10.78
CA TRP A 73 -12.12 -7.70 9.96
C TRP A 73 -11.69 -7.86 8.51
N ASP A 74 -12.49 -8.59 7.74
CA ASP A 74 -12.13 -8.91 6.37
C ASP A 74 -12.07 -7.67 5.44
N SER A 75 -12.51 -6.49 5.91
CA SER A 75 -12.20 -5.20 5.26
C SER A 75 -10.69 -4.92 5.18
N VAL A 76 -9.90 -5.34 6.17
CA VAL A 76 -8.44 -5.13 6.17
C VAL A 76 -7.76 -6.02 5.13
N ILE A 77 -8.15 -7.30 5.02
CA ILE A 77 -7.59 -8.19 3.99
C ILE A 77 -8.06 -7.80 2.57
N SER A 78 -9.22 -7.14 2.44
CA SER A 78 -9.65 -6.57 1.15
C SER A 78 -8.72 -5.46 0.64
N LEU A 79 -7.98 -4.81 1.56
CA LEU A 79 -7.05 -3.73 1.28
C LEU A 79 -5.62 -4.19 1.02
N ILE A 80 -5.28 -5.49 1.07
CA ILE A 80 -3.93 -5.90 0.68
C ILE A 80 -3.68 -5.63 -0.82
N PRO A 81 -2.42 -5.40 -1.22
CA PRO A 81 -2.04 -5.16 -2.61
C PRO A 81 -2.66 -6.15 -3.62
N LYS A 82 -3.40 -5.63 -4.59
CA LYS A 82 -4.01 -6.36 -5.71
C LYS A 82 -3.17 -6.25 -6.97
N GLY A 83 -3.24 -7.27 -7.82
CA GLY A 83 -2.55 -7.32 -9.11
C GLY A 83 -1.14 -7.91 -9.05
N GLY A 84 -0.70 -8.35 -7.86
CA GLY A 84 0.55 -9.06 -7.68
C GLY A 84 1.77 -8.27 -8.17
N GLU A 85 2.79 -9.03 -8.59
CA GLU A 85 4.09 -8.46 -8.99
C GLU A 85 3.95 -7.56 -10.22
N THR A 86 3.01 -7.83 -11.13
CA THR A 86 2.75 -6.99 -12.32
C THR A 86 2.43 -5.54 -11.98
N ILE A 87 1.74 -5.29 -10.86
CA ILE A 87 1.39 -3.94 -10.41
C ILE A 87 2.44 -3.39 -9.46
N TRP A 88 2.78 -4.15 -8.42
CA TRP A 88 3.51 -3.65 -7.26
C TRP A 88 5.02 -3.87 -7.33
N GLY A 89 5.53 -4.50 -8.38
CA GLY A 89 6.94 -4.84 -8.48
C GLY A 89 7.27 -6.24 -8.01
N ASN A 90 8.49 -6.68 -8.33
CA ASN A 90 9.07 -7.93 -7.87
C ASN A 90 10.32 -7.63 -7.03
N LEU A 91 11.23 -8.60 -6.87
CA LEU A 91 12.45 -8.40 -6.07
C LEU A 91 13.41 -7.36 -6.66
N ASP A 92 13.31 -7.03 -7.95
CA ASP A 92 14.29 -6.27 -8.71
C ASP A 92 13.74 -4.98 -9.32
N TRP A 93 12.43 -4.90 -9.53
CA TRP A 93 11.80 -3.75 -10.18
C TRP A 93 10.55 -3.31 -9.41
N SER A 94 10.25 -2.02 -9.51
CA SER A 94 8.98 -1.43 -9.09
C SER A 94 8.61 -0.21 -9.96
N PRO A 95 7.32 0.18 -10.04
CA PRO A 95 6.94 1.41 -10.72
C PRO A 95 7.65 2.66 -10.19
N GLU A 96 7.91 2.69 -8.87
CA GLU A 96 8.45 3.83 -8.11
C GLU A 96 9.99 3.92 -8.06
N GLU A 97 10.71 3.09 -8.80
CA GLU A 97 12.18 2.90 -8.75
C GLU A 97 13.06 4.18 -8.76
N HIS A 98 12.56 5.31 -9.29
CA HIS A 98 13.27 6.60 -9.32
C HIS A 98 12.65 7.65 -8.40
N HIS A 99 11.80 7.25 -7.47
CA HIS A 99 11.19 8.15 -6.51
C HIS A 99 12.27 8.67 -5.55
N VAL A 100 12.31 10.00 -5.42
CA VAL A 100 13.19 10.69 -4.47
C VAL A 100 12.30 11.25 -3.38
N CYS A 101 12.53 10.80 -2.15
CA CYS A 101 11.87 11.38 -0.99
C CYS A 101 12.60 12.67 -0.66
N ASP A 102 12.04 13.81 -1.09
CA ASP A 102 12.50 15.11 -0.61
C ASP A 102 12.26 15.16 0.91
N SER A 103 13.27 14.75 1.70
CA SER A 103 13.42 15.25 3.05
C SER A 103 13.41 16.77 2.91
N ALA A 104 12.52 17.46 3.61
CA ALA A 104 12.31 18.90 3.52
C ALA A 104 13.61 19.72 3.72
N LYS A 105 14.42 19.83 2.66
CA LYS A 105 15.69 20.58 2.58
C LYS A 105 15.86 21.29 1.24
N LYS A 106 14.82 21.36 0.40
CA LYS A 106 14.78 22.23 -0.78
C LYS A 106 13.73 23.34 -0.61
N LYS A 107 13.96 24.19 0.39
CA LYS A 107 13.45 25.57 0.52
C LYS A 107 14.00 26.10 1.84
N TYR A 108 15.11 26.85 1.77
CA TYR A 108 15.77 27.72 2.78
C TYR A 108 17.30 27.73 2.62
N GLN A 109 17.81 27.61 1.39
CA GLN A 109 19.24 27.78 1.09
C GLN A 109 19.41 28.46 -0.27
N GLN A 110 18.65 29.54 -0.48
CA GLN A 110 18.80 30.37 -1.67
C GLN A 110 18.85 31.88 -1.38
N ASP A 111 19.05 32.31 -0.12
CA ASP A 111 19.15 33.75 0.20
C ASP A 111 20.28 34.16 1.17
N PHE A 112 21.22 33.27 1.50
CA PHE A 112 22.48 33.69 2.14
C PHE A 112 23.61 32.80 1.67
N ASP A 113 24.34 33.25 0.65
CA ASP A 113 25.79 33.07 0.54
C ASP A 113 26.31 33.97 -0.58
N ASN A 114 26.48 35.24 -0.23
CA ASN A 114 27.31 36.17 -0.95
C ASN A 114 28.67 36.21 -0.25
N ASN A 115 29.56 35.25 -0.56
CA ASN A 115 31.01 35.45 -0.68
C ASN A 115 31.75 34.13 -0.87
N GLY A 116 32.79 34.19 -1.70
CA GLY A 116 33.51 33.06 -2.25
C GLY A 116 34.29 32.22 -1.23
N ASN A 117 34.50 30.95 -1.57
CA ASN A 117 35.79 30.56 -2.13
C ASN A 117 35.73 29.17 -2.75
N ASN A 118 36.52 29.06 -3.81
CA ASN A 118 36.65 27.90 -4.67
C ASN A 118 37.36 26.75 -3.94
N SER A 119 36.73 25.60 -3.82
CA SER A 119 37.44 24.32 -3.66
C SER A 119 36.66 23.21 -4.34
N ASP A 120 37.20 22.74 -5.46
CA ASP A 120 36.77 21.56 -6.21
C ASP A 120 36.79 20.31 -5.32
N SER A 121 35.67 20.02 -4.65
CA SER A 121 35.43 18.71 -4.05
C SER A 121 34.78 17.81 -5.10
N ARG A 122 35.60 16.92 -5.68
CA ARG A 122 35.23 15.78 -6.52
C ARG A 122 33.85 15.23 -6.16
N ARG A 123 32.84 15.49 -7.02
CA ARG A 123 31.58 14.74 -7.01
C ARG A 123 31.89 13.30 -7.43
N ILE A 124 32.11 12.44 -6.45
CA ILE A 124 32.11 10.99 -6.68
C ILE A 124 30.68 10.65 -7.13
N PHE A 125 30.52 10.35 -8.43
CA PHE A 125 29.30 9.75 -8.96
C PHE A 125 29.17 8.34 -8.37
N GLN A 126 28.60 8.23 -7.17
CA GLN A 126 28.07 6.96 -6.71
C GLN A 126 26.77 6.73 -7.47
N VAL A 127 26.79 5.80 -8.43
CA VAL A 127 25.58 5.25 -9.02
C VAL A 127 24.89 4.47 -7.91
N GLN A 128 23.94 5.11 -7.25
CA GLN A 128 23.17 4.51 -6.18
C GLN A 128 22.19 3.50 -6.81
N GLU A 129 22.22 2.25 -6.36
CA GLU A 129 21.22 1.26 -6.81
C GLU A 129 19.83 1.78 -6.47
N PRO A 130 18.85 1.61 -7.37
CA PRO A 130 17.50 2.08 -7.11
C PRO A 130 16.83 1.27 -5.99
N THR A 131 15.98 1.94 -5.22
CA THR A 131 15.26 1.36 -4.09
C THR A 131 14.29 0.27 -4.55
N LYS A 132 14.33 -0.89 -3.90
CA LYS A 132 13.62 -2.12 -4.30
C LYS A 132 12.22 -2.21 -3.68
N TYR A 133 11.33 -1.26 -4.01
CA TYR A 133 9.98 -1.17 -3.42
C TYR A 133 9.07 -2.39 -3.69
N GLY A 134 9.38 -3.24 -4.68
CA GLY A 134 8.60 -4.45 -4.95
C GLY A 134 8.71 -5.52 -3.85
N ARG A 135 9.69 -5.38 -2.95
CA ARG A 135 9.82 -6.16 -1.72
C ARG A 135 8.92 -5.55 -0.64
N ILE A 136 7.67 -6.00 -0.57
CA ILE A 136 6.68 -5.49 0.41
C ILE A 136 7.15 -5.67 1.85
N ILE A 137 7.77 -6.81 2.16
CA ILE A 137 8.43 -7.09 3.43
C ILE A 137 9.85 -7.58 3.14
N SER A 138 10.84 -7.05 3.85
CA SER A 138 12.21 -7.58 3.87
C SER A 138 12.62 -7.83 5.32
N PHE A 139 13.12 -9.03 5.63
CA PHE A 139 13.64 -9.31 6.97
C PHE A 139 15.11 -8.89 7.08
N GLY A 140 15.35 -7.71 7.69
CA GLY A 140 16.65 -7.08 7.85
C GLY A 140 17.01 -6.09 6.74
N LYS A 141 17.73 -5.02 7.09
CA LYS A 141 18.15 -3.98 6.14
C LYS A 141 19.05 -4.52 5.03
N ILE A 142 19.95 -5.45 5.34
CA ILE A 142 20.81 -6.05 4.31
C ILE A 142 19.94 -6.72 3.23
N VAL A 143 18.86 -7.41 3.62
CA VAL A 143 17.95 -8.09 2.70
C VAL A 143 17.12 -7.11 1.87
N SER A 144 16.82 -5.90 2.35
CA SER A 144 16.15 -4.89 1.51
C SER A 144 17.04 -4.44 0.35
N ASP A 145 18.35 -4.44 0.56
CA ASP A 145 19.30 -3.82 -0.36
C ASP A 145 20.00 -4.84 -1.28
N LEU A 146 20.12 -6.11 -0.86
CA LEU A 146 20.80 -7.17 -1.61
C LEU A 146 20.24 -7.37 -3.03
N PRO A 147 21.06 -7.67 -4.05
CA PRO A 147 20.60 -8.17 -5.35
C PRO A 147 19.76 -9.45 -5.20
N SER A 148 18.74 -9.65 -6.04
CA SER A 148 17.85 -10.83 -5.95
C SER A 148 18.58 -12.16 -6.13
N SER A 149 19.69 -12.18 -6.87
CA SER A 149 20.52 -13.37 -7.08
C SER A 149 21.14 -13.92 -5.80
N LEU A 150 21.31 -13.08 -4.78
CA LEU A 150 21.86 -13.45 -3.47
C LEU A 150 20.77 -13.80 -2.45
N LEU A 151 19.50 -13.57 -2.79
CA LEU A 151 18.40 -13.96 -1.94
C LEU A 151 18.05 -15.43 -2.17
N PRO A 152 17.70 -16.19 -1.11
CA PRO A 152 17.14 -17.51 -1.26
C PRO A 152 15.92 -17.41 -2.16
N THR A 153 15.96 -18.06 -3.33
CA THR A 153 14.78 -18.20 -4.16
C THR A 153 13.78 -19.04 -3.39
N LEU A 154 12.60 -18.49 -3.11
CA LEU A 154 11.43 -19.31 -2.75
C LEU A 154 11.13 -20.21 -3.95
N THR A 155 11.85 -21.32 -4.05
CA THR A 155 11.70 -22.28 -5.12
C THR A 155 10.37 -23.00 -4.91
N SER A 156 9.38 -22.55 -5.67
CA SER A 156 8.17 -23.26 -6.11
C SER A 156 7.86 -24.58 -5.40
N LYS A 157 7.06 -24.52 -4.34
CA LYS A 157 5.71 -25.09 -4.25
C LYS A 157 5.21 -24.96 -2.82
N LYS A 158 3.88 -25.02 -2.68
CA LYS A 158 3.11 -25.41 -1.47
C LYS A 158 3.84 -26.35 -0.49
N GLN A 159 4.82 -27.13 -0.93
CA GLN A 159 5.60 -28.11 -0.17
C GLN A 159 6.46 -27.53 0.97
N GLU A 160 7.14 -26.39 0.78
CA GLU A 160 7.96 -25.78 1.86
C GLU A 160 7.05 -25.25 2.98
N PHE A 161 5.94 -24.61 2.61
CA PHE A 161 4.92 -24.14 3.56
C PHE A 161 4.03 -25.27 4.14
N MET A 162 3.78 -26.35 3.39
CA MET A 162 3.10 -27.56 3.91
C MET A 162 3.98 -28.32 4.92
N SER A 163 5.31 -28.25 4.79
CA SER A 163 6.25 -28.82 5.76
C SER A 163 6.28 -28.09 7.11
N LEU A 164 5.69 -26.89 7.17
CA LEU A 164 5.54 -26.11 8.41
C LEU A 164 4.37 -26.61 9.27
N ASN A 165 3.52 -27.52 8.77
CA ASN A 165 2.44 -28.17 9.54
C ASN A 165 2.97 -29.31 10.44
N GLY A 166 4.08 -29.09 11.14
CA GLY A 166 4.57 -29.98 12.20
C GLY A 166 3.80 -29.75 13.51
N SER A 167 3.46 -30.82 14.22
CA SER A 167 2.68 -30.74 15.47
C SER A 167 3.38 -29.87 16.53
N SER A 168 2.64 -28.92 17.09
CA SER A 168 3.08 -28.14 18.26
C SER A 168 2.93 -29.00 19.51
N ASN A 169 4.04 -29.26 20.21
CA ASN A 169 4.03 -29.80 21.55
C ASN A 169 4.37 -28.65 22.51
N SER A 170 3.38 -28.05 23.17
CA SER A 170 3.61 -27.23 24.37
C SER A 170 2.34 -27.03 25.20
N ASN A 171 2.28 -27.79 26.29
CA ASN A 171 1.53 -27.44 27.49
C ASN A 171 2.17 -26.18 28.11
N ALA A 172 1.60 -25.00 27.87
CA ALA A 172 1.85 -23.83 28.69
C ALA A 172 0.62 -22.92 28.67
N ALA A 173 -0.10 -22.87 29.79
CA ALA A 173 -1.25 -21.99 29.98
C ALA A 173 -0.80 -20.53 30.12
N CYS A 174 -0.36 -19.89 29.03
CA CYS A 174 -0.18 -18.44 29.01
C CYS A 174 -1.60 -17.81 28.92
N ARG A 175 -2.09 -17.15 29.98
CA ARG A 175 -3.36 -16.40 29.93
C ARG A 175 -3.19 -15.17 29.04
N GLY A 176 -3.93 -15.07 27.92
CA GLY A 176 -3.89 -13.92 27.00
C GLY A 176 -4.71 -14.13 25.74
N VAL A 177 -4.68 -13.15 24.83
CA VAL A 177 -5.34 -13.22 23.52
C VAL A 177 -4.62 -14.24 22.64
N TRP A 178 -5.33 -15.30 22.25
CA TRP A 178 -4.77 -16.35 21.41
C TRP A 178 -4.71 -15.92 19.94
N THR A 179 -3.53 -16.02 19.32
CA THR A 179 -3.24 -15.79 17.91
C THR A 179 -2.69 -17.06 17.26
N GLU A 180 -2.80 -17.20 15.93
CA GLU A 180 -2.27 -18.39 15.25
C GLU A 180 -0.74 -18.53 15.38
N TYR A 181 -0.01 -17.49 15.80
CA TYR A 181 1.41 -17.59 16.08
C TYR A 181 1.75 -18.51 17.24
N GLU A 182 0.86 -18.67 18.22
CA GLU A 182 1.12 -19.60 19.34
C GLU A 182 0.99 -21.07 18.90
N GLU A 183 0.30 -21.34 17.79
CA GLU A 183 0.22 -22.67 17.17
C GLU A 183 1.48 -22.98 16.33
N MET A 184 2.35 -22.00 16.06
CA MET A 184 3.54 -22.14 15.21
C MET A 184 4.80 -22.52 15.99
N SER A 185 5.62 -23.42 15.41
CA SER A 185 6.92 -23.76 15.98
C SER A 185 7.92 -22.59 15.88
N ARG A 186 8.87 -22.52 16.82
CA ARG A 186 9.97 -21.52 16.78
C ARG A 186 10.82 -21.64 15.53
N GLU A 187 11.02 -22.86 15.04
CA GLU A 187 11.74 -23.14 13.80
C GLU A 187 11.00 -22.56 12.58
N ASN A 188 9.67 -22.70 12.54
CA ASN A 188 8.86 -22.11 11.46
C ASN A 188 8.96 -20.58 11.44
N ILE A 189 8.89 -19.95 12.62
CA ILE A 189 9.04 -18.50 12.78
C ILE A 189 10.41 -18.05 12.27
N ARG A 190 11.47 -18.76 12.65
CA ARG A 190 12.84 -18.50 12.21
C ARG A 190 12.98 -18.61 10.69
N ARG A 191 12.44 -19.68 10.09
CA ARG A 191 12.45 -19.91 8.63
C ARG A 191 11.68 -18.86 7.82
N ILE A 192 10.70 -18.20 8.42
CA ILE A 192 9.99 -17.08 7.77
C ILE A 192 10.87 -15.83 7.72
N ALA A 193 11.66 -15.59 8.76
CA ALA A 193 12.51 -14.41 8.85
C ALA A 193 13.89 -14.56 8.19
N GLU A 194 14.44 -15.77 8.11
CA GLU A 194 15.82 -15.98 7.65
C GLU A 194 16.03 -15.63 6.17
N ASN A 195 16.66 -14.47 5.94
CA ASN A 195 17.12 -13.96 4.65
C ASN A 195 16.02 -13.85 3.58
N LYS A 196 14.78 -13.56 3.96
CA LYS A 196 13.64 -13.52 3.03
C LYS A 196 13.13 -12.11 2.76
N ALA A 197 12.85 -11.87 1.49
CA ALA A 197 12.03 -10.76 1.02
C ALA A 197 10.75 -11.32 0.39
N TYR A 198 9.62 -10.71 0.73
CA TYR A 198 8.30 -11.10 0.25
C TYR A 198 7.77 -10.04 -0.71
N THR A 199 7.45 -10.45 -1.93
CA THR A 199 6.69 -9.65 -2.90
C THR A 199 5.21 -9.77 -2.58
N THR A 200 4.34 -9.05 -3.29
CA THR A 200 2.88 -9.21 -3.16
C THR A 200 2.41 -10.64 -3.41
N LYS A 201 3.11 -11.41 -4.25
CA LYS A 201 2.74 -12.80 -4.57
C LYS A 201 3.10 -13.73 -3.41
N SER A 202 4.35 -13.73 -2.97
CA SER A 202 4.80 -14.58 -1.87
C SER A 202 4.25 -14.14 -0.52
N LEU A 203 3.82 -12.87 -0.39
CA LEU A 203 3.09 -12.38 0.77
C LEU A 203 1.79 -13.16 1.00
N LEU A 204 1.00 -13.45 -0.04
CA LEU A 204 -0.23 -14.23 0.13
C LEU A 204 0.07 -15.65 0.63
N ASP A 205 1.15 -16.25 0.15
CA ASP A 205 1.63 -17.55 0.64
C ASP A 205 2.07 -17.48 2.10
N LEU A 206 2.78 -16.41 2.50
CA LEU A 206 3.11 -16.15 3.90
C LEU A 206 1.85 -16.04 4.76
N LEU A 207 0.86 -15.24 4.33
CA LEU A 207 -0.39 -15.05 5.07
C LEU A 207 -1.16 -16.37 5.26
N ARG A 208 -1.14 -17.28 4.28
CA ARG A 208 -1.76 -18.61 4.39
C ARG A 208 -1.14 -19.45 5.50
N VAL A 209 0.12 -19.20 5.85
CA VAL A 209 0.83 -19.90 6.91
C VAL A 209 0.66 -19.24 8.25
N ILE A 210 0.79 -17.91 8.33
CA ILE A 210 0.76 -17.19 9.61
C ILE A 210 -0.65 -16.86 10.10
N ALA A 211 -1.64 -16.90 9.20
CA ALA A 211 -3.03 -16.55 9.47
C ALA A 211 -4.00 -17.39 8.60
N PRO A 212 -3.95 -18.74 8.67
CA PRO A 212 -4.71 -19.62 7.79
C PRO A 212 -6.23 -19.44 7.92
N LYS A 213 -6.74 -19.17 9.14
CA LYS A 213 -8.16 -18.97 9.40
C LYS A 213 -8.67 -17.70 8.72
N MET A 214 -7.89 -16.61 8.78
CA MET A 214 -8.17 -15.38 8.04
C MET A 214 -8.16 -15.63 6.53
N MET A 215 -7.10 -16.26 6.01
CA MET A 215 -6.98 -16.49 4.57
C MET A 215 -8.10 -17.37 4.01
N LYS A 216 -8.56 -18.39 4.76
CA LYS A 216 -9.71 -19.20 4.35
C LYS A 216 -10.99 -18.37 4.17
N ARG A 217 -11.26 -17.40 5.04
CA ARG A 217 -12.40 -16.49 4.90
C ARG A 217 -12.18 -15.50 3.77
N ALA A 218 -11.01 -14.88 3.74
CA ALA A 218 -10.64 -13.90 2.72
C ALA A 218 -10.76 -14.47 1.30
N GLU A 219 -10.26 -15.68 1.07
CA GLU A 219 -10.30 -16.35 -0.23
C GLU A 219 -11.71 -16.81 -0.62
N ALA A 220 -12.68 -16.81 0.29
CA ALA A 220 -14.09 -17.02 -0.07
C ALA A 220 -14.74 -15.74 -0.62
N HIS A 221 -14.28 -14.56 -0.19
CA HIS A 221 -14.98 -13.28 -0.41
C HIS A 221 -14.21 -12.24 -1.23
N PHE A 222 -12.89 -12.35 -1.32
CA PHE A 222 -12.03 -11.38 -1.98
C PHE A 222 -11.08 -12.04 -2.96
N SER A 223 -10.67 -11.26 -3.95
CA SER A 223 -9.65 -11.61 -4.91
C SER A 223 -8.62 -10.49 -5.03
N HIS A 224 -7.39 -10.89 -5.35
CA HIS A 224 -6.22 -10.00 -5.40
C HIS A 224 -5.42 -10.20 -6.69
N GLY A 225 -5.96 -10.96 -7.64
CA GLY A 225 -5.31 -11.31 -8.90
C GLY A 225 -5.52 -10.28 -10.01
N ILE A 226 -5.20 -10.70 -11.23
CA ILE A 226 -5.52 -10.03 -12.48
C ILE A 226 -6.28 -11.04 -13.33
N ALA A 227 -7.39 -10.64 -13.93
CA ALA A 227 -8.12 -11.56 -14.79
C ALA A 227 -7.27 -11.97 -16.00
N GLY A 228 -7.25 -13.25 -16.36
CA GLY A 228 -6.74 -13.67 -17.68
C GLY A 228 -7.67 -13.20 -18.80
N ASP A 229 -8.92 -13.62 -18.72
CA ASP A 229 -10.00 -13.25 -19.62
C ASP A 229 -11.19 -12.71 -18.81
N LEU A 230 -11.54 -11.43 -19.01
CA LEU A 230 -12.64 -10.80 -18.25
C LEU A 230 -14.03 -11.29 -18.69
N ASP A 231 -14.14 -12.03 -19.80
CA ASP A 231 -15.39 -12.65 -20.26
C ASP A 231 -15.65 -14.02 -19.62
N ASP A 232 -14.69 -14.56 -18.85
CA ASP A 232 -14.87 -15.79 -18.09
C ASP A 232 -16.04 -15.64 -17.10
N PRO A 233 -17.08 -16.51 -17.16
CA PRO A 233 -18.26 -16.43 -16.30
C PRO A 233 -17.96 -16.42 -14.80
N LYS A 234 -16.79 -16.90 -14.37
CA LYS A 234 -16.40 -16.87 -12.96
C LYS A 234 -16.36 -15.45 -12.37
N TYR A 235 -16.04 -14.43 -13.18
CA TYR A 235 -15.97 -13.04 -12.72
C TYR A 235 -17.34 -12.42 -12.43
N ASN A 236 -18.44 -13.10 -12.80
CA ASN A 236 -19.78 -12.73 -12.35
C ASN A 236 -20.00 -13.00 -10.85
N HIS A 237 -19.17 -13.83 -10.23
CA HIS A 237 -19.26 -14.10 -8.80
C HIS A 237 -18.83 -12.88 -7.97
N TYR A 238 -19.59 -12.53 -6.93
CA TYR A 238 -19.41 -11.32 -6.12
C TYR A 238 -18.02 -11.16 -5.49
N LYS A 239 -17.32 -12.28 -5.29
CA LYS A 239 -15.93 -12.34 -4.81
C LYS A 239 -14.98 -11.41 -5.60
N TYR A 240 -15.22 -11.23 -6.90
CA TYR A 240 -14.34 -10.49 -7.80
C TYR A 240 -14.72 -9.01 -7.94
N TRP A 241 -15.91 -8.59 -7.49
CA TRP A 241 -16.46 -7.26 -7.79
C TRP A 241 -15.69 -6.12 -7.13
N SER A 242 -15.00 -6.40 -6.02
CA SER A 242 -14.15 -5.42 -5.32
C SER A 242 -12.75 -5.28 -5.94
N ASN A 243 -12.37 -6.19 -6.85
CA ASN A 243 -11.09 -6.13 -7.53
C ASN A 243 -11.26 -5.49 -8.93
N PRO A 244 -10.82 -4.24 -9.12
CA PRO A 244 -10.95 -3.55 -10.41
C PRO A 244 -10.10 -4.17 -11.54
N LEU A 245 -9.18 -5.08 -11.23
CA LEU A 245 -8.39 -5.83 -12.21
C LEU A 245 -9.05 -7.16 -12.64
N GLU A 246 -10.23 -7.45 -12.09
CA GLU A 246 -11.01 -8.67 -12.36
C GLU A 246 -12.48 -8.38 -12.65
N THR A 247 -12.83 -7.11 -12.87
CA THR A 247 -14.19 -6.68 -13.23
C THR A 247 -14.15 -5.61 -14.32
N LYS A 248 -15.22 -5.54 -15.12
CA LYS A 248 -15.40 -4.56 -16.17
C LYS A 248 -16.18 -3.35 -15.63
N LEU A 249 -15.84 -2.16 -16.10
CA LEU A 249 -16.73 -1.00 -15.98
C LEU A 249 -18.05 -1.27 -16.72
N PRO A 250 -19.16 -0.69 -16.27
CA PRO A 250 -20.48 -0.94 -16.87
C PRO A 250 -20.55 -0.39 -18.30
N ASP A 251 -21.56 -0.82 -19.04
CA ASP A 251 -21.91 -0.20 -20.31
C ASP A 251 -22.63 1.14 -20.06
N ALA A 252 -21.84 2.24 -20.06
CA ALA A 252 -22.29 3.58 -19.73
C ALA A 252 -21.37 4.65 -20.35
N PRO A 253 -21.38 4.83 -21.69
CA PRO A 253 -20.43 5.68 -22.39
C PRO A 253 -20.49 7.17 -22.00
N ASP A 254 -21.68 7.67 -21.61
CA ASP A 254 -21.88 9.08 -21.22
C ASP A 254 -21.58 9.35 -19.73
N MET A 255 -21.29 8.30 -18.95
CA MET A 255 -20.88 8.42 -17.55
C MET A 255 -19.44 8.96 -17.49
N GLU A 256 -19.13 9.68 -16.42
CA GLU A 256 -17.77 10.14 -16.13
C GLU A 256 -17.25 9.56 -14.81
N ILE A 257 -15.97 9.21 -14.76
CA ILE A 257 -15.32 8.71 -13.54
C ILE A 257 -14.17 9.66 -13.18
N TYR A 258 -14.19 10.13 -11.95
CA TYR A 258 -13.15 11.00 -11.40
C TYR A 258 -12.36 10.22 -10.34
N CYS A 259 -11.05 10.16 -10.49
CA CYS A 259 -10.11 9.68 -9.47
C CYS A 259 -9.50 10.89 -8.76
N SER A 260 -10.05 11.24 -7.60
CA SER A 260 -9.67 12.41 -6.80
C SER A 260 -8.85 11.98 -5.59
N TYR A 261 -7.58 12.37 -5.50
CA TYR A 261 -6.71 11.96 -4.39
C TYR A 261 -5.60 12.96 -4.07
N GLY A 262 -5.09 12.87 -2.86
CA GLY A 262 -4.01 13.72 -2.37
C GLY A 262 -2.64 13.25 -2.86
N VAL A 263 -1.72 14.20 -3.01
CA VAL A 263 -0.33 13.93 -3.42
C VAL A 263 0.66 14.83 -2.68
N GLY A 264 1.92 14.43 -2.65
CA GLY A 264 3.01 15.16 -2.02
C GLY A 264 3.24 14.80 -0.56
N ILE A 265 2.65 13.71 -0.05
CA ILE A 265 2.83 13.25 1.33
C ILE A 265 3.56 11.89 1.33
N PRO A 266 4.65 11.72 2.11
CA PRO A 266 5.29 10.43 2.30
C PRO A 266 4.30 9.36 2.79
N THR A 267 4.14 8.29 2.01
CA THR A 267 3.14 7.25 2.20
C THR A 267 3.78 5.86 2.23
N GLU A 268 3.35 5.00 3.16
CA GLU A 268 3.97 3.71 3.45
C GLU A 268 3.90 2.75 2.23
N ARG A 269 5.05 2.23 1.79
CA ARG A 269 5.18 1.40 0.58
C ARG A 269 5.67 -0.02 0.82
N SER A 270 6.64 -0.19 1.70
CA SER A 270 7.22 -1.46 2.10
C SER A 270 7.92 -1.34 3.45
N TYR A 271 8.28 -2.49 4.04
CA TYR A 271 8.74 -2.56 5.42
C TYR A 271 9.99 -3.42 5.57
N VAL A 272 10.90 -2.99 6.44
CA VAL A 272 12.00 -3.78 6.96
C VAL A 272 11.59 -4.34 8.32
N TYR A 273 11.60 -5.66 8.44
CA TYR A 273 11.20 -6.40 9.63
C TYR A 273 12.40 -7.07 10.30
N LYS A 274 12.27 -7.33 11.59
CA LYS A 274 13.15 -8.22 12.35
C LYS A 274 12.33 -9.16 13.22
N GLN A 275 12.97 -10.23 13.67
CA GLN A 275 12.39 -11.11 14.67
C GLN A 275 12.37 -10.40 16.03
N SER A 276 11.24 -10.49 16.73
CA SER A 276 11.10 -10.00 18.10
C SER A 276 11.95 -10.84 19.07
N PRO A 277 12.54 -10.26 20.13
CA PRO A 277 13.32 -11.01 21.11
C PRO A 277 12.51 -12.14 21.76
N SER A 278 13.05 -13.36 21.72
CA SER A 278 12.39 -14.58 22.21
C SER A 278 12.50 -14.71 23.73
N GLY A 279 11.66 -13.98 24.47
CA GLY A 279 11.74 -13.98 25.94
C GLY A 279 10.41 -14.01 26.72
N ARG A 280 9.26 -13.74 26.08
CA ARG A 280 7.97 -13.58 26.80
C ARG A 280 6.86 -14.45 26.19
N CYS A 281 6.05 -15.08 27.04
CA CYS A 281 4.75 -15.70 26.67
C CYS A 281 3.93 -14.67 25.87
N ASN A 282 3.20 -15.12 24.84
CA ASN A 282 2.27 -14.28 24.06
C ASN A 282 2.95 -13.05 23.45
N SER A 283 3.97 -13.24 22.63
CA SER A 283 4.59 -12.15 21.87
C SER A 283 4.42 -12.38 20.37
N ILE A 284 4.08 -11.30 19.66
CA ILE A 284 4.09 -11.28 18.19
C ILE A 284 5.56 -11.46 17.72
N PRO A 285 5.85 -12.46 16.88
CA PRO A 285 7.23 -12.86 16.60
C PRO A 285 7.99 -11.94 15.64
N PHE A 286 7.29 -11.01 14.98
CA PHE A 286 7.87 -10.10 14.00
C PHE A 286 7.54 -8.66 14.36
N GLN A 287 8.50 -7.77 14.15
CA GLN A 287 8.31 -6.34 14.33
C GLN A 287 9.07 -5.54 13.27
N ILE A 288 8.59 -4.35 12.97
CA ILE A 288 9.30 -3.39 12.12
C ILE A 288 10.65 -3.08 12.78
N ASP A 289 11.70 -3.14 11.98
CA ASP A 289 13.05 -2.80 12.44
C ASP A 289 13.24 -1.28 12.39
N SER A 290 12.87 -0.61 13.48
CA SER A 290 13.06 0.84 13.61
C SER A 290 14.51 1.31 13.52
N SER A 291 15.50 0.40 13.64
CA SER A 291 16.91 0.72 13.45
C SER A 291 17.33 0.76 11.97
N ALA A 292 16.50 0.23 11.07
CA ALA A 292 16.72 0.31 9.63
C ALA A 292 16.32 1.72 9.15
N ASP A 293 17.31 2.61 9.11
CA ASP A 293 17.16 3.98 8.64
C ASP A 293 18.22 4.30 7.57
N GLY A 294 17.91 5.23 6.66
CA GLY A 294 18.88 5.86 5.77
C GLY A 294 19.42 5.09 4.55
N SER A 295 20.17 5.87 3.76
CA SER A 295 20.79 5.74 2.41
C SER A 295 19.90 5.80 1.17
N ASP A 296 18.67 5.27 1.13
CA ASP A 296 17.89 5.20 -0.11
C ASP A 296 17.15 6.49 -0.49
N ASN A 297 17.86 7.49 -1.03
CA ASN A 297 17.30 8.80 -1.40
C ASN A 297 16.50 9.51 -0.27
N GLY A 298 16.70 9.11 0.99
CA GLY A 298 15.93 9.59 2.14
C GLY A 298 14.55 8.95 2.35
N CYS A 299 14.23 7.87 1.62
CA CYS A 299 12.93 7.20 1.62
C CYS A 299 12.75 6.12 2.69
N LEU A 300 13.83 5.58 3.25
CA LEU A 300 13.76 4.65 4.38
C LEU A 300 13.86 5.42 5.69
N LYS A 301 12.81 5.35 6.53
CA LYS A 301 12.81 5.92 7.89
C LYS A 301 12.17 4.95 8.86
N GLY A 302 12.87 4.64 9.95
CA GLY A 302 12.34 3.78 11.02
C GLY A 302 11.81 2.43 10.54
N GLY A 303 12.48 1.80 9.56
CA GLY A 303 12.09 0.51 9.00
C GLY A 303 10.94 0.57 7.99
N VAL A 304 10.53 1.76 7.56
CA VAL A 304 9.45 1.95 6.58
C VAL A 304 9.99 2.69 5.36
N PHE A 305 9.72 2.14 4.18
CA PHE A 305 9.96 2.80 2.91
C PHE A 305 8.75 3.63 2.51
N PHE A 306 8.99 4.87 2.09
CA PHE A 306 7.96 5.82 1.71
C PHE A 306 7.98 6.11 0.20
N VAL A 307 6.78 6.35 -0.36
CA VAL A 307 6.57 6.86 -1.72
C VAL A 307 5.55 8.00 -1.71
N ASP A 308 5.34 8.65 -2.85
CA ASP A 308 4.30 9.66 -3.00
C ASP A 308 2.87 9.10 -2.80
N GLY A 309 2.02 9.86 -2.12
CA GLY A 309 0.65 9.50 -1.79
C GLY A 309 -0.03 10.53 -0.88
N ASP A 310 -1.05 10.06 -0.17
CA ASP A 310 -1.89 10.88 0.72
C ASP A 310 -1.70 10.55 2.22
N GLU A 311 -0.53 10.03 2.61
CA GLU A 311 -0.18 9.47 3.92
C GLU A 311 -0.65 8.02 4.15
N SER A 312 -1.74 7.58 3.50
CA SER A 312 -2.32 6.25 3.68
C SER A 312 -2.29 5.40 2.41
N VAL A 313 -2.64 5.99 1.27
CA VAL A 313 -2.80 5.36 -0.03
C VAL A 313 -1.70 5.87 -0.97
N PRO A 314 -0.81 4.98 -1.47
CA PRO A 314 0.17 5.37 -2.47
C PRO A 314 -0.50 5.85 -3.76
N VAL A 315 0.09 6.83 -4.44
CA VAL A 315 -0.39 7.34 -5.74
C VAL A 315 -0.64 6.21 -6.74
N LEU A 316 0.21 5.18 -6.74
CA LEU A 316 0.02 4.00 -7.59
C LEU A 316 -1.36 3.36 -7.39
N SER A 317 -1.79 3.20 -6.14
CA SER A 317 -3.08 2.57 -5.83
C SER A 317 -4.26 3.46 -6.18
N ALA A 318 -4.16 4.77 -5.92
CA ALA A 318 -5.24 5.71 -6.15
C ALA A 318 -5.42 6.07 -7.63
N GLY A 319 -4.32 6.20 -8.38
CA GLY A 319 -4.32 6.79 -9.71
C GLY A 319 -4.26 5.79 -10.87
N PHE A 320 -3.72 4.58 -10.68
CA PHE A 320 -3.36 3.70 -11.81
C PHE A 320 -4.52 3.36 -12.74
N LEU A 321 -5.71 3.14 -12.20
CA LEU A 321 -6.87 2.79 -13.02
C LEU A 321 -7.29 3.95 -13.91
N CYS A 322 -7.48 5.16 -13.39
CA CYS A 322 -7.77 6.31 -14.24
C CYS A 322 -6.60 6.68 -15.17
N ALA A 323 -5.35 6.39 -14.78
CA ALA A 323 -4.16 6.67 -15.60
C ALA A 323 -3.98 5.70 -16.77
N LYS A 324 -4.39 4.44 -16.62
CA LYS A 324 -4.14 3.39 -17.62
C LYS A 324 -5.23 2.34 -17.70
N GLY A 325 -5.62 1.73 -16.59
CA GLY A 325 -6.56 0.60 -16.60
C GLY A 325 -7.91 0.92 -17.26
N TRP A 326 -8.48 2.07 -16.94
CA TRP A 326 -9.75 2.59 -17.44
C TRP A 326 -9.58 3.75 -18.42
N ARG A 327 -8.34 4.08 -18.82
CA ARG A 327 -8.07 5.24 -19.68
C ARG A 327 -8.42 4.90 -21.12
N GLY A 328 -9.48 5.52 -21.64
CA GLY A 328 -10.00 5.22 -22.97
C GLY A 328 -10.69 3.85 -23.03
N LYS A 329 -10.78 3.27 -24.23
CA LYS A 329 -11.41 1.95 -24.43
C LYS A 329 -10.38 0.85 -24.18
N THR A 330 -10.61 0.09 -23.11
CA THR A 330 -9.78 -1.05 -22.68
C THR A 330 -10.69 -2.23 -22.34
N ARG A 331 -10.11 -3.41 -22.09
CA ARG A 331 -10.81 -4.59 -21.58
C ARG A 331 -11.45 -4.35 -20.20
N PHE A 332 -10.89 -3.44 -19.40
CA PHE A 332 -11.46 -3.04 -18.11
C PHE A 332 -12.50 -1.92 -18.28
N ASN A 333 -12.44 -1.15 -19.37
CA ASN A 333 -13.38 -0.09 -19.73
C ASN A 333 -13.93 -0.28 -21.16
N PRO A 334 -14.80 -1.29 -21.37
CA PRO A 334 -15.24 -1.67 -22.72
C PRO A 334 -16.12 -0.62 -23.40
N SER A 335 -16.86 0.18 -22.63
CA SER A 335 -17.71 1.27 -23.10
C SER A 335 -16.94 2.57 -23.32
N GLY A 336 -15.67 2.65 -22.92
CA GLY A 336 -14.83 3.83 -23.12
C GLY A 336 -15.27 5.02 -22.27
N ILE A 337 -15.78 4.76 -21.06
CA ILE A 337 -16.17 5.78 -20.07
C ILE A 337 -15.05 6.81 -19.89
N SER A 338 -15.40 8.09 -19.91
CA SER A 338 -14.42 9.16 -19.70
C SER A 338 -13.89 9.11 -18.27
N THR A 339 -12.56 9.06 -18.13
CA THR A 339 -11.87 9.02 -16.84
C THR A 339 -10.99 10.25 -16.66
N TYR A 340 -11.04 10.86 -15.48
CA TYR A 340 -10.28 12.05 -15.13
C TYR A 340 -9.49 11.86 -13.84
N ILE A 341 -8.24 12.28 -13.84
CA ILE A 341 -7.40 12.33 -12.63
C ILE A 341 -7.45 13.73 -12.04
N ARG A 342 -7.79 13.84 -10.75
CA ARG A 342 -7.81 15.10 -10.00
C ARG A 342 -6.92 14.98 -8.77
N GLU A 343 -5.67 15.42 -8.91
CA GLU A 343 -4.72 15.42 -7.79
C GLU A 343 -4.83 16.71 -6.98
N TYR A 344 -4.69 16.58 -5.66
CA TYR A 344 -4.71 17.69 -4.70
C TYR A 344 -3.37 17.72 -3.97
N ARG A 345 -2.52 18.69 -4.34
CA ARG A 345 -1.21 18.84 -3.73
C ARG A 345 -1.35 19.27 -2.28
N HIS A 346 -0.83 18.47 -1.37
CA HIS A 346 -0.90 18.76 0.05
C HIS A 346 -0.15 20.05 0.39
N LYS A 347 -0.81 20.89 1.18
CA LYS A 347 -0.18 21.97 1.94
C LYS A 347 -0.55 21.76 3.41
N ALA A 348 0.48 21.70 4.26
CA ALA A 348 0.28 21.58 5.69
C ALA A 348 -0.45 22.85 6.21
N PRO A 349 -1.36 22.71 7.19
CA PRO A 349 -2.00 23.85 7.82
C PRO A 349 -0.94 24.80 8.39
N ALA A 350 -1.11 26.11 8.19
CA ALA A 350 -0.12 27.08 8.65
C ALA A 350 -0.10 27.20 10.19
N ASN A 351 -1.24 26.92 10.83
CA ASN A 351 -1.45 27.11 12.26
C ASN A 351 -2.46 26.08 12.80
N LEU A 352 -2.41 25.79 14.11
CA LEU A 352 -3.35 24.87 14.78
C LEU A 352 -4.83 25.30 14.67
N LEU A 353 -5.09 26.60 14.51
CA LEU A 353 -6.44 27.16 14.34
C LEU A 353 -7.07 26.85 12.98
N GLU A 354 -6.27 26.53 11.97
CA GLU A 354 -6.74 26.12 10.64
C GLU A 354 -7.29 24.68 10.65
N GLY A 355 -7.19 23.99 11.80
CA GLY A 355 -7.69 22.64 11.98
C GLY A 355 -7.01 21.67 11.01
N ARG A 356 -7.80 21.09 10.10
CA ARG A 356 -7.36 20.08 9.12
C ARG A 356 -6.73 20.68 7.85
N GLY A 357 -6.69 22.00 7.72
CA GLY A 357 -6.09 22.72 6.58
C GLY A 357 -6.99 22.74 5.35
N SER A 358 -7.24 23.94 4.83
CA SER A 358 -8.14 24.17 3.67
C SER A 358 -7.59 23.63 2.34
N GLU A 359 -6.28 23.35 2.29
CA GLU A 359 -5.57 22.80 1.14
C GLU A 359 -4.84 21.48 1.47
N SER A 360 -5.26 20.79 2.54
CA SER A 360 -4.66 19.51 2.90
C SER A 360 -5.00 18.44 1.88
N GLY A 361 -3.99 17.70 1.44
CA GLY A 361 -4.12 16.48 0.65
C GLY A 361 -4.00 15.20 1.48
N ALA A 362 -4.02 15.25 2.81
CA ALA A 362 -3.93 14.02 3.61
C ALA A 362 -5.22 13.21 3.48
N HIS A 363 -5.12 11.89 3.58
CA HIS A 363 -6.17 10.93 3.19
C HIS A 363 -7.56 11.27 3.74
N VAL A 364 -7.64 11.66 5.02
CA VAL A 364 -8.90 12.04 5.67
C VAL A 364 -9.20 13.53 5.50
N ASP A 365 -8.17 14.37 5.58
CA ASP A 365 -8.31 15.83 5.57
C ASP A 365 -8.66 16.39 4.19
N ILE A 366 -8.44 15.61 3.12
CA ILE A 366 -8.81 15.96 1.75
C ILE A 366 -10.31 16.28 1.63
N LEU A 367 -11.17 15.72 2.51
CA LEU A 367 -12.60 16.03 2.55
C LEU A 367 -12.88 17.50 2.92
N GLY A 368 -11.94 18.16 3.60
CA GLY A 368 -11.97 19.60 3.88
C GLY A 368 -11.26 20.46 2.84
N ASN A 369 -10.69 19.86 1.80
CA ASN A 369 -9.94 20.57 0.76
C ASN A 369 -10.90 21.39 -0.12
N VAL A 370 -10.70 22.72 -0.16
CA VAL A 370 -11.60 23.65 -0.87
C VAL A 370 -11.68 23.32 -2.36
N ALA A 371 -10.56 22.98 -2.99
CA ALA A 371 -10.54 22.63 -4.41
C ALA A 371 -11.28 21.32 -4.68
N LEU A 372 -11.25 20.35 -3.76
CA LEU A 372 -12.00 19.09 -3.91
C LEU A 372 -13.49 19.35 -3.79
N ILE A 373 -13.88 20.11 -2.76
CA ILE A 373 -15.27 20.48 -2.52
C ILE A 373 -15.81 21.24 -3.73
N GLU A 374 -15.04 22.16 -4.29
CA GLU A 374 -15.40 22.87 -5.52
C GLU A 374 -15.60 21.93 -6.71
N ASP A 375 -14.67 21.00 -6.96
CA ASP A 375 -14.80 20.02 -8.04
C ASP A 375 -16.08 19.16 -7.86
N VAL A 376 -16.36 18.69 -6.63
CA VAL A 376 -17.57 17.92 -6.30
C VAL A 376 -18.84 18.75 -6.53
N LEU A 377 -18.87 20.00 -6.08
CA LEU A 377 -20.03 20.89 -6.24
C LEU A 377 -20.28 21.23 -7.71
N ARG A 378 -19.23 21.48 -8.50
CA ARG A 378 -19.35 21.74 -9.93
C ARG A 378 -19.92 20.53 -10.67
N VAL A 379 -19.40 19.33 -10.41
CA VAL A 379 -19.92 18.08 -11.01
C VAL A 379 -21.37 17.83 -10.58
N ALA A 380 -21.70 18.04 -9.30
CA ALA A 380 -23.07 17.92 -8.80
C ALA A 380 -24.03 18.95 -9.45
N ALA A 381 -23.53 20.13 -9.81
CA ALA A 381 -24.28 21.14 -10.56
C ALA A 381 -24.37 20.87 -12.07
N GLY A 382 -23.81 19.76 -12.55
CA GLY A 382 -23.90 19.31 -13.95
C GLY A 382 -22.69 19.63 -14.82
N ALA A 383 -21.61 20.19 -14.25
CA ALA A 383 -20.38 20.42 -15.00
C ALA A 383 -19.73 19.09 -15.41
N SER A 384 -19.24 19.05 -16.64
CA SER A 384 -18.49 17.95 -17.23
C SER A 384 -17.00 18.02 -16.91
N GLY A 385 -16.28 16.93 -17.12
CA GLY A 385 -14.86 16.89 -16.81
C GLY A 385 -14.03 17.84 -17.69
N SER A 386 -14.52 18.21 -18.87
CA SER A 386 -13.90 19.22 -19.72
C SER A 386 -14.01 20.63 -19.12
N GLU A 387 -15.14 20.97 -18.51
CA GLU A 387 -15.39 22.25 -17.83
C GLU A 387 -14.60 22.37 -16.51
N LEU A 388 -14.28 21.24 -15.88
CA LEU A 388 -13.37 21.17 -14.72
C LEU A 388 -11.88 21.28 -15.11
N GLY A 389 -11.56 21.36 -16.41
CA GLY A 389 -10.19 21.45 -16.91
C GLY A 389 -9.50 20.09 -17.14
N ARG A 390 -10.27 19.00 -17.25
CA ARG A 390 -9.79 17.62 -17.47
C ARG A 390 -8.84 17.14 -16.34
N ASP A 391 -7.77 16.48 -16.72
CA ASP A 391 -6.78 15.91 -15.81
C ASP A 391 -5.95 17.00 -15.13
N ARG A 392 -5.83 16.93 -13.80
CA ARG A 392 -4.90 17.70 -12.99
C ARG A 392 -3.94 16.73 -12.31
N ILE A 393 -2.71 16.65 -12.80
CA ILE A 393 -1.69 15.68 -12.38
C ILE A 393 -0.40 16.42 -11.99
N TYR A 394 0.09 16.16 -10.78
CA TYR A 394 1.35 16.62 -10.23
C TYR A 394 2.34 15.47 -10.01
N SER A 395 1.83 14.26 -9.76
CA SER A 395 2.62 13.07 -9.46
C SER A 395 3.20 12.41 -10.73
N ASP A 396 4.06 11.42 -10.52
CA ASP A 396 4.64 10.61 -11.60
C ASP A 396 3.71 9.46 -12.08
N ILE A 397 2.42 9.47 -11.74
CA ILE A 397 1.49 8.37 -12.06
C ILE A 397 1.48 7.96 -13.53
N MET A 398 1.60 8.91 -14.45
CA MET A 398 1.65 8.63 -15.89
C MET A 398 2.96 7.94 -16.32
N LYS A 399 4.06 8.18 -15.60
CA LYS A 399 5.33 7.46 -15.83
C LYS A 399 5.27 6.07 -15.22
N MET A 400 4.76 5.97 -13.99
CA MET A 400 4.57 4.69 -13.29
C MET A 400 3.67 3.74 -14.09
N SER A 401 2.55 4.24 -14.62
CA SER A 401 1.60 3.44 -15.39
C SER A 401 2.19 2.89 -16.70
N LYS A 402 3.10 3.63 -17.35
CA LYS A 402 3.81 3.17 -18.56
C LYS A 402 4.73 1.97 -18.28
N LYS A 403 5.37 1.92 -17.10
CA LYS A 403 6.24 0.80 -16.68
C LYS A 403 5.48 -0.50 -16.42
N ILE A 404 4.22 -0.41 -16.02
CA ILE A 404 3.40 -1.58 -15.68
C ILE A 404 2.91 -2.26 -16.96
N ASN A 405 3.39 -3.47 -17.22
CA ASN A 405 2.98 -4.25 -18.38
C ASN A 405 1.72 -5.08 -18.07
N ILE A 406 0.56 -4.50 -18.33
CA ILE A 406 -0.74 -5.16 -18.23
C ILE A 406 -1.44 -5.16 -19.60
N PRO A 407 -2.03 -6.28 -20.05
CA PRO A 407 -2.88 -6.30 -21.23
C PRO A 407 -4.07 -5.36 -21.04
N LEU A 408 -4.31 -4.48 -22.02
CA LEU A 408 -5.43 -3.54 -22.05
C LEU A 408 -6.45 -3.91 -23.10
#